data_AF-A0A3N5R431-F1
#
_entry.id   AF-A0A3N5R431-F1
#
_cell.length_a   1.000
_cell.length_b   1.000
_cell.length_c   1.000
_cell.angle_alpha   90.00
_cell.angle_beta   90.00
_cell.angle_gamma   90.00
#
_symmetry.space_group_name_H-M   'P 1'
#
loop_
_entity.id
_entity.type
_entity.pdbx_description
1 polymer ?
#
loop_
_entity_poly.entity_id
_entity_poly.type
_entity_poly.pdbx_seq_one_letter_code
_entity_poly.pdbx_strand_id
1 'polypeptide(L)'
;MIQPVNTRSYDLFKTIIALLLLILLSWLFLRSAPPSSVAAVPASSLPPTSVEQEKPTLETPAASTPVQPTITPIAEPIEVILSTLEPTKAPSNEQPPSETPQAAPKPTDEVSATETPTASSGQIPVDCPLAVPTRLKVGDTVRVLSNLNMRSEADILSTLILTNSPGTQLTIIGGPVCEPYR
;
A
#
# COMPACT_ATOMS: atom_id res chain seq x y z
N MET A 1 -33.29 -20.43 5.81
CA MET A 1 -32.68 -21.71 5.38
C MET A 1 -31.18 -21.48 5.28
N ILE A 2 -30.40 -22.04 6.20
CA ILE A 2 -28.94 -21.84 6.28
C ILE A 2 -28.31 -22.89 5.36
N GLN A 3 -27.69 -22.47 4.26
CA GLN A 3 -26.95 -23.41 3.41
C GLN A 3 -25.70 -23.90 4.14
N PRO A 4 -25.42 -25.22 4.15
CA PRO A 4 -24.20 -25.74 4.73
C PRO A 4 -23.00 -25.21 3.92
N VAL A 5 -22.15 -24.42 4.58
CA VAL A 5 -20.91 -23.91 4.02
C VAL A 5 -20.04 -25.12 3.66
N ASN A 6 -19.62 -25.21 2.39
CA ASN A 6 -18.82 -26.31 1.84
C ASN A 6 -17.44 -26.39 2.52
N THR A 7 -17.38 -27.07 3.66
CA THR A 7 -16.15 -27.41 4.41
C THR A 7 -15.16 -28.23 3.57
N ARG A 8 -15.66 -28.88 2.52
CA ARG A 8 -14.89 -29.72 1.60
C ARG A 8 -13.79 -28.95 0.85
N SER A 9 -14.02 -27.69 0.53
CA SER A 9 -13.02 -26.87 -0.20
C SER A 9 -11.85 -26.47 0.68
N TYR A 10 -12.10 -26.22 1.96
CA TYR A 10 -11.07 -25.83 2.92
C TYR A 10 -10.16 -27.01 3.31
N ASP A 11 -10.74 -28.21 3.43
CA ASP A 11 -9.98 -29.43 3.69
C ASP A 11 -9.08 -29.83 2.50
N LEU A 12 -9.61 -29.65 1.28
CA LEU A 12 -8.85 -29.88 0.04
C LEU A 12 -7.67 -28.89 -0.10
N PHE A 13 -7.87 -27.63 0.25
CA PHE A 13 -6.78 -26.65 0.27
C PHE A 13 -5.68 -27.04 1.27
N LYS A 14 -6.06 -27.46 2.49
CA LYS A 14 -5.10 -27.91 3.51
C LYS A 14 -4.28 -29.13 3.06
N THR A 15 -4.93 -30.10 2.43
CA THR A 15 -4.25 -31.29 1.91
C THR A 15 -3.27 -30.95 0.79
N ILE A 16 -3.62 -30.03 -0.12
CA ILE A 16 -2.69 -29.55 -1.16
C ILE A 16 -1.46 -28.87 -0.54
N ILE A 17 -1.66 -27.97 0.44
CA ILE A 17 -0.55 -27.28 1.10
C ILE A 17 0.34 -28.27 1.84
N ALA A 18 -0.24 -29.23 2.55
CA ALA A 18 0.52 -30.28 3.24
C ALA A 18 1.35 -31.12 2.27
N LEU A 19 0.78 -31.48 1.11
CA LEU A 19 1.49 -32.23 0.06
C LEU A 19 2.66 -31.44 -0.51
N LEU A 20 2.49 -30.15 -0.80
CA LEU A 20 3.55 -29.29 -1.32
C LEU A 20 4.72 -29.15 -0.33
N LEU A 21 4.41 -28.96 0.96
CA LEU A 21 5.44 -28.89 2.01
C LEU A 21 6.19 -30.21 2.16
N LEU A 22 5.49 -31.35 2.07
CA LEU A 22 6.11 -32.67 2.12
C LEU A 22 7.07 -32.88 0.94
N ILE A 23 6.66 -32.52 -0.28
CA ILE A 23 7.51 -32.62 -1.48
C ILE A 23 8.77 -31.75 -1.33
N LEU A 24 8.62 -30.50 -0.86
CA LEU A 24 9.76 -29.60 -0.62
C LEU A 24 10.72 -30.15 0.43
N LEU A 25 10.18 -30.71 1.51
CA LEU A 25 10.98 -31.32 2.58
C LEU A 25 11.75 -32.54 2.05
N SER A 26 11.09 -33.44 1.32
CA SER A 26 11.74 -34.59 0.69
C SER A 26 12.85 -34.14 -0.26
N TRP A 27 12.61 -33.11 -1.07
CA TRP A 27 13.61 -32.58 -1.99
C TRP A 27 14.83 -31.99 -1.27
N LEU A 28 14.62 -31.29 -0.16
CA LEU A 28 15.69 -30.80 0.71
C LEU A 28 16.52 -31.97 1.27
N PHE A 29 15.87 -33.01 1.80
CA PHE A 29 16.57 -34.19 2.31
C PHE A 29 17.37 -34.92 1.23
N LEU A 30 16.83 -35.03 0.02
CA LEU A 30 17.54 -35.64 -1.11
C LEU A 30 18.76 -34.81 -1.55
N ARG A 31 18.70 -33.48 -1.42
CA ARG A 31 19.82 -32.58 -1.73
C ARG A 31 20.87 -32.51 -0.61
N SER A 32 20.47 -32.76 0.63
CA SER A 32 21.35 -32.70 1.79
C SER A 32 22.19 -33.97 2.01
N ALA A 33 22.07 -35.00 1.16
CA ALA A 33 22.96 -36.15 1.24
C ALA A 33 24.39 -35.71 0.81
N PRO A 34 25.37 -35.67 1.74
CA PRO A 34 26.74 -35.40 1.34
C PRO A 34 27.23 -36.49 0.38
N PRO A 35 28.06 -36.17 -0.61
CA PRO A 35 28.67 -37.20 -1.44
C PRO A 35 29.47 -38.13 -0.54
N SER A 36 29.11 -39.42 -0.53
CA SER A 36 29.85 -40.46 0.20
C SER A 36 31.33 -40.34 -0.14
N SER A 37 32.14 -39.89 0.81
CA SER A 37 33.59 -39.80 0.66
C SER A 37 34.12 -41.23 0.53
N VAL A 38 34.53 -41.59 -0.68
CA VAL A 38 35.24 -42.85 -0.93
C VAL A 38 36.53 -42.82 -0.11
N ALA A 39 36.75 -43.86 0.68
CA ALA A 39 37.85 -43.99 1.63
C ALA A 39 39.21 -43.74 0.96
N ALA A 40 39.97 -42.79 1.50
CA ALA A 40 41.34 -42.51 1.11
C ALA A 40 42.28 -43.59 1.67
N VAL A 41 43.02 -44.23 0.78
CA VAL A 41 44.11 -45.18 1.06
C VAL A 41 45.29 -44.43 1.72
N PRO A 42 45.94 -44.95 2.77
CA PRO A 42 47.06 -44.25 3.41
C PRO A 42 48.32 -44.32 2.54
N ALA A 43 48.86 -43.16 2.15
CA ALA A 43 50.14 -43.04 1.45
C ALA A 43 51.25 -42.64 2.43
N SER A 44 52.33 -43.42 2.41
CA SER A 44 53.56 -43.28 3.20
C SER A 44 54.23 -41.91 3.11
N SER A 45 54.82 -41.54 4.24
CA SER A 45 55.69 -40.39 4.48
C SER A 45 57.05 -40.46 3.76
N LEU A 46 57.48 -39.35 3.16
CA LEU A 46 58.91 -38.99 3.01
C LEU A 46 59.09 -37.46 3.21
N PRO A 47 60.28 -36.99 3.69
CA PRO A 47 60.49 -35.65 4.25
C PRO A 47 61.20 -34.71 3.22
N PRO A 48 61.58 -33.45 3.55
CA PRO A 48 61.17 -32.26 2.78
C PRO A 48 62.28 -31.66 1.91
N THR A 49 61.89 -31.05 0.78
CA THR A 49 62.79 -30.20 -0.01
C THR A 49 62.40 -28.73 0.18
N SER A 50 63.33 -28.02 0.83
CA SER A 50 63.45 -26.58 0.96
C SER A 50 63.45 -25.87 -0.39
N VAL A 51 62.54 -24.93 -0.63
CA VAL A 51 62.71 -23.84 -1.61
C VAL A 51 62.02 -22.56 -1.12
N GLU A 52 62.86 -21.53 -1.00
CA GLU A 52 62.66 -20.10 -1.23
C GLU A 52 61.35 -19.42 -0.78
N GLN A 53 61.52 -18.56 0.23
CA GLN A 53 60.57 -17.57 0.67
C GLN A 53 60.57 -16.38 -0.29
N GLU A 54 59.59 -16.32 -1.20
CA GLU A 54 59.30 -15.11 -1.96
C GLU A 54 58.31 -14.21 -1.21
N LYS A 55 58.73 -12.96 -1.05
CA LYS A 55 58.11 -11.83 -0.36
C LYS A 55 56.74 -11.47 -0.98
N PRO A 56 55.66 -11.32 -0.20
CA PRO A 56 54.44 -10.69 -0.70
C PRO A 56 54.65 -9.19 -0.78
N THR A 57 54.71 -8.68 -2.02
CA THR A 57 54.55 -7.26 -2.33
C THR A 57 53.11 -6.86 -1.99
N LEU A 58 52.97 -5.78 -1.23
CA LEU A 58 51.71 -5.14 -0.88
C LEU A 58 51.01 -4.69 -2.17
N GLU A 59 49.97 -5.40 -2.62
CA GLU A 59 49.11 -4.93 -3.70
C GLU A 59 48.10 -3.92 -3.14
N THR A 60 48.29 -2.68 -3.57
CA THR A 60 47.36 -1.55 -3.48
C THR A 60 45.98 -1.96 -4.02
N PRO A 61 44.86 -1.69 -3.31
CA PRO A 61 43.55 -1.87 -3.90
C PRO A 61 43.35 -0.84 -5.00
N ALA A 62 43.22 -1.31 -6.24
CA ALA A 62 42.74 -0.52 -7.36
C ALA A 62 41.31 -0.03 -7.02
N ALA A 63 41.15 1.29 -7.01
CA ALA A 63 39.86 1.94 -6.91
C ALA A 63 38.97 1.48 -8.06
N SER A 64 37.91 0.74 -7.74
CA SER A 64 36.83 0.42 -8.65
C SER A 64 36.09 1.72 -9.01
N THR A 65 36.28 2.15 -10.26
CA THR A 65 35.50 3.21 -10.87
C THR A 65 34.01 2.82 -10.86
N PRO A 66 33.10 3.68 -10.36
CA PRO A 66 31.68 3.43 -10.51
C PRO A 66 31.32 3.57 -11.99
N VAL A 67 30.70 2.51 -12.54
CA VAL A 67 30.08 2.53 -13.86
C VAL A 67 28.90 3.50 -13.78
N GLN A 68 29.12 4.71 -14.28
CA GLN A 68 28.10 5.74 -14.42
C GLN A 68 27.14 5.33 -15.55
N PRO A 69 25.82 5.25 -15.32
CA PRO A 69 24.88 5.03 -16.40
C PRO A 69 24.87 6.26 -17.32
N THR A 70 25.17 6.04 -18.60
CA THR A 70 24.94 7.00 -19.68
C THR A 70 23.43 7.22 -19.81
N ILE A 71 22.92 8.23 -19.10
CA ILE A 71 21.61 8.82 -19.39
C ILE A 71 21.79 9.74 -20.60
N THR A 72 21.35 9.26 -21.75
CA THR A 72 21.15 10.09 -22.94
C THR A 72 20.12 11.17 -22.61
N PRO A 73 20.44 12.47 -22.69
CA PRO A 73 19.45 13.51 -22.56
C PRO A 73 18.62 13.55 -23.85
N ILE A 74 17.42 12.98 -23.82
CA ILE A 74 16.34 13.41 -24.71
C ILE A 74 15.89 14.78 -24.19
N ALA A 75 16.36 15.82 -24.87
CA ALA A 75 15.75 17.13 -24.79
C ALA A 75 14.47 17.09 -25.64
N GLU A 76 13.34 16.97 -24.99
CA GLU A 76 12.07 17.40 -25.56
C GLU A 76 11.42 18.35 -24.54
N PRO A 77 11.30 19.65 -24.86
CA PRO A 77 10.63 20.58 -23.97
C PRO A 77 9.13 20.29 -24.05
N ILE A 78 8.62 19.60 -23.03
CA ILE A 78 7.18 19.56 -22.81
C ILE A 78 6.79 20.94 -22.29
N GLU A 79 6.08 21.70 -23.13
CA GLU A 79 5.44 22.94 -22.74
C GLU A 79 4.56 22.67 -21.52
N VAL A 80 4.96 23.24 -20.39
CA VAL A 80 4.15 23.32 -19.18
C VAL A 80 3.01 24.27 -19.50
N ILE A 81 1.87 23.72 -19.92
CA ILE A 81 0.61 24.46 -19.92
C ILE A 81 0.22 24.62 -18.45
N LEU A 82 0.74 25.67 -17.83
CA LEU A 82 0.33 26.14 -16.53
C LEU A 82 -1.10 26.63 -16.69
N SER A 83 -2.09 25.78 -16.39
CA SER A 83 -3.46 26.21 -16.24
C SER A 83 -3.54 27.15 -15.04
N THR A 84 -3.32 28.43 -15.30
CA THR A 84 -3.68 29.54 -14.43
C THR A 84 -5.18 29.43 -14.17
N LEU A 85 -5.54 28.90 -13.01
CA LEU A 85 -6.90 29.01 -12.51
C LEU A 85 -7.15 30.49 -12.25
N GLU A 86 -7.84 31.16 -13.18
CA GLU A 86 -8.39 32.48 -12.92
C GLU A 86 -9.31 32.40 -11.69
N PRO A 87 -9.16 33.33 -10.72
CA PRO A 87 -10.06 33.38 -9.58
C PRO A 87 -11.47 33.71 -10.10
N THR A 88 -12.36 32.73 -10.02
CA THR A 88 -13.79 32.93 -10.26
C THR A 88 -14.27 33.98 -9.27
N LYS A 89 -14.59 35.18 -9.79
CA LYS A 89 -15.24 36.27 -9.07
C LYS A 89 -16.45 35.71 -8.33
N ALA A 90 -16.44 35.82 -7.01
CA ALA A 90 -17.63 35.65 -6.19
C ALA A 90 -18.74 36.61 -6.70
N PRO A 91 -20.01 36.19 -6.74
CA PRO A 91 -21.10 37.10 -6.99
C PRO A 91 -21.17 38.12 -5.83
N SER A 92 -20.83 39.37 -6.14
CA SER A 92 -21.07 40.52 -5.29
C SER A 92 -22.57 40.77 -5.25
N ASN A 93 -23.23 40.26 -4.21
CA ASN A 93 -24.60 40.64 -3.89
C ASN A 93 -24.54 42.04 -3.26
N GLU A 94 -24.62 43.05 -4.11
CA GLU A 94 -24.77 44.44 -3.73
C GLU A 94 -26.22 44.66 -3.31
N GLN A 95 -26.48 44.59 -2.00
CA GLN A 95 -27.76 44.95 -1.42
C GLN A 95 -27.68 46.43 -0.98
N PRO A 96 -28.61 47.30 -1.42
CA PRO A 96 -28.62 48.70 -1.01
C PRO A 96 -29.00 48.84 0.47
N PRO A 97 -28.51 49.88 1.18
CA PRO A 97 -28.98 50.19 2.51
C PRO A 97 -30.36 50.85 2.39
N SER A 98 -31.36 50.26 3.02
CA SER A 98 -32.61 50.96 3.31
C SER A 98 -32.85 50.91 4.80
N GLU A 99 -32.58 52.04 5.43
CA GLU A 99 -32.95 52.36 6.81
C GLU A 99 -34.48 52.36 6.93
N THR A 100 -35.01 51.86 8.05
CA THR A 100 -35.78 52.64 9.05
C THR A 100 -36.42 51.67 10.08
N PRO A 101 -36.37 51.99 11.39
CA PRO A 101 -36.80 51.10 12.46
C PRO A 101 -38.28 51.28 12.80
N GLN A 102 -39.04 50.19 12.95
CA GLN A 102 -40.31 50.28 13.67
C GLN A 102 -40.82 48.96 14.26
N ALA A 103 -41.07 49.05 15.57
CA ALA A 103 -42.01 48.32 16.41
C ALA A 103 -41.93 46.79 16.49
N ALA A 104 -41.63 46.33 17.71
CA ALA A 104 -41.88 44.98 18.19
C ALA A 104 -43.38 44.63 18.18
N PRO A 105 -43.71 43.40 17.74
CA PRO A 105 -44.76 42.62 18.36
C PRO A 105 -44.27 41.22 18.76
N LYS A 106 -44.52 40.90 20.04
CA LYS A 106 -44.95 39.62 20.65
C LYS A 106 -44.51 38.27 20.03
N PRO A 107 -44.03 37.29 20.83
CA PRO A 107 -43.49 36.03 20.32
C PRO A 107 -44.60 35.17 19.70
N THR A 108 -44.37 34.75 18.46
CA THR A 108 -45.07 33.63 17.83
C THR A 108 -44.03 32.53 17.67
N ASP A 109 -44.23 31.43 18.40
CA ASP A 109 -43.57 30.16 18.15
C ASP A 109 -43.91 29.70 16.73
N GLU A 110 -42.98 29.83 15.80
CA GLU A 110 -43.10 29.19 14.49
C GLU A 110 -41.76 28.58 14.09
N VAL A 111 -41.79 27.26 14.03
CA VAL A 111 -40.72 26.33 13.73
C VAL A 111 -40.18 26.60 12.33
N SER A 112 -38.91 26.95 12.22
CA SER A 112 -38.16 26.78 10.96
C SER A 112 -36.78 26.26 11.29
N ALA A 113 -36.70 24.93 11.45
CA ALA A 113 -35.44 24.22 11.50
C ALA A 113 -34.72 24.48 10.17
N THR A 114 -33.65 25.27 10.25
CA THR A 114 -32.62 25.31 9.21
C THR A 114 -32.00 23.93 9.16
N GLU A 115 -32.38 23.15 8.16
CA GLU A 115 -31.71 21.90 7.79
C GLU A 115 -30.28 22.27 7.36
N THR A 116 -29.38 22.28 8.34
CA THR A 116 -27.99 21.93 8.07
C THR A 116 -28.03 20.54 7.41
N PRO A 117 -27.36 20.31 6.26
CA PRO A 117 -27.19 18.95 5.77
C PRO A 117 -26.35 18.21 6.81
N THR A 118 -27.04 17.60 7.76
CA THR A 118 -26.51 16.54 8.59
C THR A 118 -26.10 15.49 7.58
N ALA A 119 -24.81 15.38 7.31
CA ALA A 119 -24.24 14.21 6.68
C ALA A 119 -24.71 13.05 7.56
N SER A 120 -25.77 12.40 7.11
CA SER A 120 -26.34 11.24 7.74
C SER A 120 -25.25 10.18 7.63
N SER A 121 -24.41 10.10 8.66
CA SER A 121 -23.69 8.88 9.01
C SER A 121 -24.74 7.85 9.46
N GLY A 122 -25.65 7.51 8.54
CA GLY A 122 -26.28 6.22 8.51
C GLY A 122 -25.18 5.22 8.25
N GLN A 123 -24.46 4.85 9.31
CA GLN A 123 -23.70 3.62 9.36
C GLN A 123 -24.72 2.48 9.26
N ILE A 124 -25.19 2.22 8.04
CA ILE A 124 -25.75 0.92 7.72
C ILE A 124 -24.57 -0.03 7.89
N PRO A 125 -24.63 -1.00 8.82
CA PRO A 125 -23.61 -2.02 8.90
C PRO A 125 -23.70 -2.80 7.59
N VAL A 126 -22.87 -2.44 6.62
CA VAL A 126 -22.70 -3.21 5.39
C VAL A 126 -21.87 -4.41 5.80
N ASP A 127 -22.57 -5.45 6.23
CA ASP A 127 -21.95 -6.72 6.60
C ASP A 127 -21.51 -7.38 5.30
N CYS A 128 -20.22 -7.19 5.00
CA CYS A 128 -19.56 -7.72 3.82
C CYS A 128 -18.99 -9.11 4.18
N PRO A 129 -19.71 -10.23 3.93
CA PRO A 129 -19.31 -11.54 4.45
C PRO A 129 -17.97 -12.04 3.89
N LEU A 130 -17.51 -11.47 2.76
CA LEU A 130 -16.23 -11.78 2.14
C LEU A 130 -15.14 -10.75 2.48
N ALA A 131 -15.49 -9.61 3.06
CA ALA A 131 -14.50 -8.61 3.44
C ALA A 131 -13.90 -8.96 4.80
N VAL A 132 -12.57 -8.81 4.90
CA VAL A 132 -11.91 -8.86 6.19
C VAL A 132 -12.40 -7.66 7.02
N PRO A 133 -12.79 -7.85 8.29
CA PRO A 133 -13.25 -6.75 9.13
C PRO A 133 -12.18 -5.67 9.22
N THR A 134 -12.55 -4.45 8.82
CA THR A 134 -11.67 -3.29 8.93
C THR A 134 -11.54 -2.86 10.39
N ARG A 135 -10.32 -2.49 10.79
CA ARG A 135 -10.07 -1.86 12.11
C ARG A 135 -10.31 -0.35 12.08
N LEU A 136 -10.54 0.21 10.89
CA LEU A 136 -10.75 1.64 10.66
C LEU A 136 -12.24 1.95 10.67
N LYS A 137 -12.64 2.98 11.41
CA LYS A 137 -14.02 3.47 11.42
C LYS A 137 -14.11 4.80 10.69
N VAL A 138 -15.27 5.06 10.10
CA VAL A 138 -15.59 6.38 9.57
C VAL A 138 -15.57 7.40 10.71
N GLY A 139 -14.88 8.50 10.49
CA GLY A 139 -14.59 9.54 11.49
C GLY A 139 -13.20 9.42 12.12
N ASP A 140 -12.52 8.28 12.01
CA ASP A 140 -11.19 8.12 12.61
C ASP A 140 -10.16 9.00 11.90
N THR A 141 -9.30 9.66 12.68
CA THR A 141 -8.06 10.25 12.18
C THR A 141 -6.95 9.20 12.29
N VAL A 142 -6.38 8.84 11.14
CA VAL A 142 -5.35 7.81 11.04
C VAL A 142 -4.05 8.37 10.49
N ARG A 143 -2.95 7.70 10.83
CA ARG A 143 -1.62 8.02 10.31
C ARG A 143 -1.18 6.98 9.30
N VAL A 144 -0.71 7.44 8.16
CA VAL A 144 -0.17 6.59 7.10
C VAL A 144 1.17 6.00 7.55
N LEU A 145 1.31 4.66 7.54
CA LEU A 145 2.54 3.97 7.96
C LEU A 145 3.48 3.64 6.78
N SER A 146 2.91 3.47 5.60
CA SER A 146 3.59 3.17 4.33
C SER A 146 2.91 3.94 3.21
N ASN A 147 3.58 4.17 2.08
CA ASN A 147 3.00 4.89 0.93
C ASN A 147 1.57 4.41 0.63
N LEU A 148 0.60 5.33 0.72
CA LEU A 148 -0.81 5.04 0.51
C LEU A 148 -1.30 5.70 -0.77
N ASN A 149 -1.65 4.87 -1.74
CA ASN A 149 -2.15 5.28 -3.04
C ASN A 149 -3.66 5.53 -2.99
N MET A 150 -4.07 6.75 -3.30
CA MET A 150 -5.46 7.15 -3.51
C MET A 150 -5.78 7.09 -5.00
N ARG A 151 -6.93 6.52 -5.32
CA ARG A 151 -7.39 6.32 -6.70
C ARG A 151 -8.74 6.98 -6.92
N SER A 152 -9.12 7.13 -8.18
CA SER A 152 -10.41 7.72 -8.59
C SER A 152 -11.61 6.86 -8.19
N GLU A 153 -11.43 5.55 -8.12
CA GLU A 153 -12.49 4.58 -7.83
C GLU A 153 -11.99 3.50 -6.86
N ALA A 154 -12.92 2.72 -6.32
CA ALA A 154 -12.63 1.61 -5.41
C ALA A 154 -12.10 0.34 -6.13
N ASP A 155 -11.18 0.53 -7.08
CA ASP A 155 -10.55 -0.53 -7.88
C ASP A 155 -9.03 -0.30 -8.00
N ILE A 156 -8.25 -1.38 -7.99
CA ILE A 156 -6.79 -1.36 -8.18
C ILE A 156 -6.38 -1.01 -9.61
N LEU A 157 -7.28 -1.17 -10.59
CA LEU A 157 -7.04 -0.82 -11.99
C LEU A 157 -7.34 0.66 -12.30
N SER A 158 -8.07 1.35 -11.42
CA SER A 158 -8.45 2.75 -11.61
C SER A 158 -7.24 3.70 -11.51
N THR A 159 -7.37 4.92 -12.02
CA THR A 159 -6.27 5.88 -12.10
C THR A 159 -5.76 6.31 -10.71
N LEU A 160 -4.44 6.34 -10.53
CA LEU A 160 -3.80 6.88 -9.34
C LEU A 160 -3.90 8.40 -9.34
N ILE A 161 -4.53 8.98 -8.32
CA ILE A 161 -4.68 10.44 -8.19
C ILE A 161 -3.58 11.02 -7.29
N LEU A 162 -3.27 10.33 -6.19
CA LEU A 162 -2.35 10.84 -5.18
C LEU A 162 -1.67 9.69 -4.44
N THR A 163 -0.39 9.84 -4.14
CA THR A 163 0.32 8.95 -3.20
C THR A 163 0.67 9.74 -1.94
N ASN A 164 0.11 9.33 -0.80
CA ASN A 164 0.43 9.90 0.50
C ASN A 164 1.66 9.20 1.08
N SER A 165 2.64 9.98 1.50
CA SER A 165 3.86 9.47 2.14
C SER A 165 3.60 9.03 3.60
N PRO A 166 4.47 8.17 4.17
CA PRO A 166 4.40 7.80 5.59
C PRO A 166 4.45 9.03 6.49
N GLY A 167 3.61 9.02 7.52
CA GLY A 167 3.49 10.11 8.48
C GLY A 167 2.34 11.06 8.22
N THR A 168 1.76 11.05 7.01
CA THR A 168 0.57 11.83 6.66
C THR A 168 -0.61 11.46 7.55
N GLN A 169 -1.37 12.46 8.02
CA GLN A 169 -2.61 12.26 8.75
C GLN A 169 -3.81 12.37 7.82
N LEU A 170 -4.75 11.45 7.93
CA LEU A 170 -5.94 11.37 7.09
C LEU A 170 -7.17 11.11 7.96
N THR A 171 -8.33 11.60 7.53
CA THR A 171 -9.62 11.28 8.17
C THR A 171 -10.38 10.32 7.29
N ILE A 172 -10.90 9.25 7.87
CA ILE A 172 -11.72 8.27 7.17
C ILE A 172 -13.13 8.83 6.99
N ILE A 173 -13.52 9.16 5.76
CA ILE A 173 -14.85 9.72 5.47
C ILE A 173 -15.84 8.69 4.91
N GLY A 174 -15.38 7.48 4.57
CA GLY A 174 -16.19 6.42 3.98
C GLY A 174 -15.64 5.04 4.34
N GLY A 175 -16.51 4.03 4.25
CA GLY A 175 -16.19 2.63 4.56
C GLY A 175 -16.26 1.73 3.32
N PRO A 176 -15.97 0.42 3.47
CA PRO A 176 -16.16 -0.53 2.40
C PRO A 176 -17.64 -0.58 1.97
N VAL A 177 -17.87 -0.58 0.66
CA VAL A 177 -19.19 -0.79 0.07
C VAL A 177 -19.19 -2.17 -0.58
N CYS A 178 -20.16 -3.00 -0.22
CA CYS A 178 -20.35 -4.29 -0.86
C CYS A 178 -21.39 -4.18 -1.96
N GLU A 179 -20.93 -4.42 -3.18
CA GLU A 179 -21.80 -4.59 -4.33
C GLU A 179 -22.05 -6.09 -4.56
N PRO A 180 -23.31 -6.50 -4.78
CA PRO A 180 -23.60 -7.89 -5.13
C PRO A 180 -22.95 -8.24 -6.46
N TYR A 181 -22.29 -9.40 -6.52
CA TYR A 181 -21.76 -9.96 -7.76
C TYR A 181 -22.93 -10.16 -8.73
N ARG A 182 -22.95 -9.42 -9.85
CA ARG A 182 -23.94 -9.57 -10.91
C ARG A 182 -23.43 -10.51 -12.00
#